data_AF-A0A7J3B8J9-F1
#
_entry.id   AF-A0A7J3B8J9-F1
#
_cell.length_a   1.000
_cell.length_b   1.000
_cell.length_c   1.000
_cell.angle_alpha   90.00
_cell.angle_beta   90.00
_cell.angle_gamma   90.00
#
_symmetry.space_group_name_H-M   'P 1'
#
loop_
_entity.id
_entity.type
_entity.pdbx_description
1 polymer ?
#
loop_
_entity_poly.entity_id
_entity_poly.type
_entity_poly.pdbx_seq_one_letter_code
_entity_poly.pdbx_strand_id
1 'polypeptide(L)'
;MRSKRKKIIKASVSESVRRLLDEARKEYTKGKKERADRYVKMAVSYIKKHKIRLPEEYRNSFCRKCYLIWIPGTTLRVFFDRKHNCLRIECMRCGFSKRL
;
A
#
# COMPACT_ATOMS: atom_id res chain seq x y z
N MET A 1 -24.43 13.35 -17.82
CA MET A 1 -23.54 14.22 -17.00
C MET A 1 -23.01 13.60 -15.69
N ARG A 2 -23.82 12.90 -14.86
CA ARG A 2 -23.39 12.32 -13.55
C ARG A 2 -22.18 11.36 -13.61
N SER A 3 -22.01 10.64 -14.72
CA SER A 3 -20.90 9.68 -14.93
C SER A 3 -19.52 10.34 -15.04
N LYS A 4 -19.42 11.50 -15.72
CA LYS A 4 -18.14 12.19 -15.97
C LYS A 4 -17.55 12.78 -14.68
N ARG A 5 -18.38 13.42 -13.85
CA ARG A 5 -17.98 13.91 -12.50
C ARG A 5 -17.46 12.80 -11.59
N LYS A 6 -18.14 11.64 -11.55
CA LYS A 6 -17.67 10.48 -10.75
C LYS A 6 -16.30 9.98 -11.18
N LYS A 7 -16.01 9.96 -12.49
CA LYS A 7 -14.68 9.57 -13.01
C LYS A 7 -13.60 10.55 -12.59
N ILE A 8 -13.85 11.86 -12.70
CA ILE A 8 -12.90 12.91 -12.30
C ILE A 8 -12.57 12.81 -10.80
N ILE A 9 -13.58 12.64 -9.95
CA ILE A 9 -13.38 12.49 -8.50
C ILE A 9 -12.53 11.24 -8.21
N LYS A 10 -12.82 10.10 -8.85
CA LYS A 10 -12.03 8.88 -8.66
C LYS A 10 -10.57 9.06 -9.09
N ALA A 11 -10.32 9.76 -10.19
CA ALA A 11 -8.96 10.05 -10.65
C ALA A 11 -8.19 10.93 -9.65
N SER A 12 -8.81 12.03 -9.19
CA SER A 12 -8.22 12.94 -8.19
C SER A 12 -7.92 12.24 -6.86
N VAL A 13 -8.85 11.41 -6.37
CA VAL A 13 -8.63 10.64 -5.14
C VAL A 13 -7.55 9.58 -5.35
N SER A 14 -7.47 8.93 -6.52
CA SER A 14 -6.40 7.99 -6.85
C SER A 14 -5.03 8.66 -6.79
N GLU A 15 -4.92 9.87 -7.31
CA GLU A 15 -3.68 10.66 -7.22
C GLU A 15 -3.34 11.04 -5.78
N SER A 16 -4.35 11.39 -4.97
CA SER A 16 -4.15 11.71 -3.55
C SER A 16 -3.66 10.50 -2.76
N VAL A 17 -4.24 9.32 -3.00
CA VAL A 17 -3.81 8.04 -2.42
C VAL A 17 -2.35 7.75 -2.80
N ARG A 18 -1.97 8.03 -4.06
CA ARG A 18 -0.60 7.87 -4.54
C ARG A 18 0.39 8.68 -3.71
N ARG A 19 0.13 9.99 -3.60
CA ARG A 19 0.97 10.93 -2.84
C ARG A 19 1.09 10.52 -1.37
N LEU A 20 0.00 10.07 -0.76
CA LEU A 20 0.00 9.61 0.63
C LEU A 20 0.90 8.38 0.84
N LEU A 21 0.88 7.41 -0.09
CA LEU A 21 1.72 6.22 0.01
C LEU A 21 3.21 6.54 -0.20
N ASP A 22 3.52 7.44 -1.14
CA ASP A 22 4.89 7.91 -1.36
C ASP A 22 5.43 8.65 -0.12
N GLU A 23 4.62 9.52 0.48
CA GLU A 23 5.01 10.23 1.70
C GLU A 23 5.12 9.29 2.90
N ALA A 24 4.26 8.28 3.00
CA ALA A 24 4.37 7.23 4.02
C ALA A 24 5.72 6.50 3.92
N ARG A 25 6.17 6.18 2.71
CA ARG A 25 7.47 5.54 2.50
C ARG A 25 8.62 6.44 2.94
N LYS A 26 8.58 7.73 2.59
CA LYS A 26 9.60 8.72 2.98
C LYS A 26 9.65 8.95 4.49
N GLU A 27 8.51 9.11 5.15
CA GLU A 27 8.49 9.34 6.60
C GLU A 27 8.94 8.08 7.36
N TYR A 28 8.67 6.89 6.83
CA TYR A 28 9.17 5.64 7.42
C TYR A 28 10.70 5.56 7.35
N THR A 29 11.31 5.90 6.21
CA THR A 29 12.78 5.90 6.08
C THR A 29 13.45 6.97 6.94
N LYS A 30 12.75 8.07 7.24
CA LYS A 30 13.18 9.09 8.23
C LYS A 30 12.97 8.66 9.69
N GLY A 31 12.54 7.42 9.96
CA GLY A 31 12.32 6.90 11.31
C GLY A 31 10.98 7.28 11.95
N LYS A 32 10.13 8.08 11.27
CA LYS A 32 8.83 8.54 11.78
C LYS A 32 7.72 7.52 11.50
N LYS A 33 7.85 6.34 12.11
CA LYS A 33 6.99 5.16 11.86
C LYS A 33 5.50 5.43 12.07
N GLU A 34 5.13 6.13 13.15
CA GLU A 34 3.73 6.44 13.46
C GLU A 34 3.07 7.37 12.42
N ARG A 35 3.86 8.26 11.83
CA ARG A 35 3.37 9.17 10.78
C ARG A 35 3.15 8.42 9.47
N ALA A 36 4.07 7.52 9.12
CA ALA A 36 3.90 6.62 7.99
C ALA A 36 2.63 5.75 8.13
N ASP A 37 2.44 5.15 9.31
CA ASP A 37 1.25 4.32 9.59
C ASP A 37 -0.05 5.14 9.47
N ARG A 38 -0.05 6.40 9.91
CA ARG A 38 -1.19 7.32 9.72
C ARG A 38 -1.49 7.59 8.24
N TYR A 39 -0.48 7.84 7.42
CA TYR A 39 -0.67 8.08 6.00
C TYR A 39 -1.21 6.86 5.24
N VAL A 40 -0.73 5.66 5.56
CA VAL A 40 -1.29 4.43 4.97
C VAL A 40 -2.76 4.25 5.38
N LYS A 41 -3.10 4.48 6.65
CA LYS A 41 -4.50 4.42 7.12
C LYS A 41 -5.38 5.43 6.39
N MET A 42 -4.91 6.67 6.19
CA MET A 42 -5.62 7.69 5.41
C MET A 42 -5.85 7.24 3.96
N ALA A 43 -4.81 6.74 3.30
CA ALA A 43 -4.90 6.21 1.94
C ALA A 43 -5.95 5.09 1.83
N VAL A 44 -5.93 4.13 2.75
CA VAL A 44 -6.92 3.04 2.81
C VAL A 44 -8.34 3.55 3.02
N SER A 45 -8.54 4.55 3.87
CA SER A 45 -9.84 5.19 4.08
C SER A 45 -10.38 5.84 2.81
N TYR A 46 -9.54 6.54 2.05
CA TYR A 46 -9.94 7.12 0.75
C TYR A 46 -10.32 6.04 -0.27
N ILE A 47 -9.53 4.98 -0.36
CA ILE A 47 -9.81 3.83 -1.24
C ILE A 47 -11.18 3.23 -0.93
N LYS A 48 -11.45 2.95 0.35
CA LYS A 48 -12.73 2.38 0.82
C LYS A 48 -13.89 3.32 0.55
N LYS A 49 -13.76 4.60 0.90
CA LYS A 49 -14.81 5.62 0.74
C LYS A 49 -15.23 5.81 -0.71
N HIS A 50 -14.27 5.87 -1.63
CA HIS A 50 -14.53 6.14 -3.04
C HIS A 50 -14.64 4.87 -3.91
N LYS A 51 -14.52 3.68 -3.31
CA LYS A 51 -14.52 2.37 -4.00
C LYS A 51 -13.59 2.39 -5.21
N ILE A 52 -12.36 2.86 -4.98
CA ILE A 52 -11.33 2.96 -6.00
C ILE A 52 -10.56 1.64 -6.05
N ARG A 53 -10.31 1.14 -7.26
CA ARG A 53 -9.39 0.02 -7.47
C ARG A 53 -7.97 0.57 -7.37
N LEU A 54 -7.15 0.00 -6.48
CA LEU A 54 -5.74 0.39 -6.44
C LEU A 54 -5.09 0.11 -7.80
N PRO A 55 -4.30 1.06 -8.33
CA PRO A 55 -3.41 0.78 -9.44
C PRO A 55 -2.49 -0.40 -9.10
N GLU A 56 -2.07 -1.16 -10.11
CA GLU A 56 -1.30 -2.39 -9.89
C GLU A 56 0.03 -2.12 -9.19
N GLU A 57 0.66 -1.00 -9.52
CA GLU A 57 1.88 -0.48 -8.91
C GLU A 57 1.78 -0.39 -7.39
N TYR A 58 0.61 -0.03 -6.87
CA TYR A 58 0.38 0.17 -5.44
C TYR A 58 -0.29 -1.03 -4.76
N ARG A 59 -0.62 -2.09 -5.52
CA ARG A 59 -1.28 -3.29 -4.99
C ARG A 59 -0.44 -4.00 -3.93
N ASN A 60 0.88 -3.82 -3.99
CA ASN A 60 1.88 -4.37 -3.07
C ASN A 60 2.68 -3.24 -2.35
N SER A 61 2.07 -2.08 -2.08
CA SER A 61 2.78 -1.02 -1.34
C SER A 61 2.69 -1.15 0.18
N PHE A 62 1.71 -1.87 0.72
CA PHE A 62 1.51 -1.99 2.16
C PHE A 62 0.88 -3.33 2.55
N CYS A 63 1.06 -3.70 3.82
CA CYS A 63 0.43 -4.88 4.40
C CYS A 63 -1.07 -4.69 4.56
N ARG A 64 -1.87 -5.60 3.99
CA ARG A 64 -3.34 -5.55 4.12
C ARG A 64 -3.85 -5.80 5.55
N LYS A 65 -3.03 -6.44 6.40
CA LYS A 65 -3.40 -6.81 7.77
C LYS A 65 -3.07 -5.71 8.78
N CYS A 66 -1.81 -5.26 8.81
CA CYS A 66 -1.35 -4.28 9.79
C CYS A 66 -1.17 -2.85 9.23
N TYR A 67 -1.45 -2.63 7.94
CA TYR A 67 -1.27 -1.34 7.25
C TYR A 67 0.16 -0.77 7.30
N LEU A 68 1.15 -1.63 7.52
CA LEU A 68 2.55 -1.23 7.45
C LEU A 68 2.97 -1.03 5.99
N ILE A 69 3.64 0.08 5.70
CA ILE A 69 4.24 0.32 4.38
C ILE A 69 5.32 -0.74 4.09
N TRP A 70 5.29 -1.33 2.90
CA TRP A 70 6.26 -2.33 2.47
C TRP A 70 7.49 -1.67 1.85
N ILE A 71 8.63 -1.93 2.47
CA ILE A 71 9.96 -1.51 2.03
C ILE A 71 10.79 -2.79 2.00
N PRO A 72 11.20 -3.26 0.79
CA PRO A 72 12.05 -4.43 0.65
C PRO A 72 13.30 -4.30 1.52
N GLY A 73 13.59 -5.34 2.32
CA GLY A 73 14.75 -5.38 3.20
C GLY A 73 14.56 -4.70 4.57
N THR A 74 13.51 -3.90 4.77
CA THR A 74 13.25 -3.23 6.07
C THR A 74 11.98 -3.74 6.74
N THR A 75 10.86 -3.75 6.03
CA THR A 75 9.55 -4.16 6.54
C THR A 75 8.93 -5.31 5.76
N LEU A 76 9.46 -5.56 4.56
CA LEU A 76 9.07 -6.62 3.67
C LEU A 76 10.27 -7.54 3.43
N ARG A 77 10.10 -8.82 3.74
CA ARG A 77 11.01 -9.88 3.32
C ARG A 77 10.50 -10.42 1.99
N VAL A 78 11.34 -10.42 0.96
CA VAL A 78 11.05 -11.03 -0.34
C VAL A 78 11.97 -12.23 -0.48
N PHE A 79 11.41 -13.41 -0.75
CA PHE A 79 12.20 -14.63 -0.88
C PHE A 79 11.58 -15.56 -1.92
N PHE A 80 12.43 -16.39 -2.52
CA PHE A 80 11.98 -17.42 -3.44
C PHE A 80 11.60 -18.68 -2.68
N ASP A 81 10.34 -19.09 -2.83
CA ASP A 81 9.83 -20.32 -2.24
C ASP A 81 10.05 -21.48 -3.22
N ARG A 82 11.11 -22.26 -2.97
CA ARG A 82 11.50 -23.41 -3.80
C ARG A 82 10.41 -24.49 -3.85
N LYS A 83 9.60 -24.65 -2.79
CA LYS A 83 8.56 -25.68 -2.73
C LYS A 83 7.42 -25.39 -3.71
N HIS A 84 7.11 -24.12 -3.90
CA HIS A 84 6.00 -23.67 -4.74
C HIS A 84 6.46 -22.95 -6.02
N ASN A 85 7.77 -22.97 -6.29
CA ASN A 85 8.42 -22.33 -7.44
C ASN A 85 7.94 -20.89 -7.70
N CYS A 86 7.76 -20.10 -6.62
CA CYS A 86 7.20 -18.76 -6.72
C CYS A 86 7.87 -17.77 -5.76
N LEU A 87 7.74 -16.48 -6.05
CA LEU A 87 8.18 -15.43 -5.13
C LEU A 87 7.17 -15.25 -4.02
N ARG A 88 7.64 -15.25 -2.77
CA ARG A 88 6.84 -14.89 -1.60
C ARG A 88 7.33 -13.59 -1.01
N ILE A 89 6.36 -12.83 -0.53
CA ILE A 89 6.57 -11.64 0.28
C ILE A 89 5.98 -11.85 1.65
N GLU A 90 6.70 -11.43 2.68
CA GLU A 90 6.31 -11.56 4.07
C GLU A 90 6.49 -10.24 4.80
N CYS A 91 5.46 -9.84 5.55
CA CYS A 91 5.50 -8.66 6.38
C CYS A 91 6.24 -8.96 7.68
N MET A 92 7.37 -8.29 7.90
CA MET A 92 8.22 -8.51 9.08
C MET A 92 7.58 -8.04 10.40
N ARG A 93 6.50 -7.26 10.35
CA ARG A 93 5.78 -6.80 11.56
C ARG A 93 4.69 -7.77 12.02
N CYS A 94 3.97 -8.42 11.11
CA CYS A 94 2.77 -9.21 11.47
C CYS A 94 2.75 -10.64 10.91
N GLY A 95 3.78 -11.04 10.17
CA GLY A 95 3.89 -12.38 9.57
C GLY A 95 2.93 -12.63 8.40
N PHE A 96 2.20 -11.62 7.93
CA PHE A 96 1.36 -11.78 6.74
C PHE A 96 2.22 -12.09 5.52
N SER A 97 2.02 -13.26 4.92
CA SER A 97 2.69 -13.68 3.70
C SER A 97 1.75 -13.73 2.51
N LYS A 98 2.29 -13.43 1.33
CA LYS A 98 1.57 -13.45 0.06
C LYS A 98 2.48 -14.02 -1.02
N ARG A 99 1.92 -14.82 -1.92
CA ARG A 99 2.57 -15.26 -3.15
C ARG A 99 2.40 -14.17 -4.21
N LEU A 100 3.50 -13.82 -4.88
CA LEU A 100 3.52 -12.89 -6.01
C LEU A 100 3.22 -13.62 -7.31
#